data_AF-A0A378LB08-F1
#
_entry.id   AF-A0A378LB08-F1
#
_cell.length_a   1.000
_cell.length_b   1.000
_cell.length_c   1.000
_cell.angle_alpha   90.00
_cell.angle_beta   90.00
_cell.angle_gamma   90.00
#
_symmetry.space_group_name_H-M   'P 1'
#
loop_
_entity.id
_entity.type
_entity.pdbx_description
1 polymer ?
#
loop_
_entity_poly.entity_id
_entity_poly.type
_entity_poly.pdbx_seq_one_letter_code
_entity_poly.pdbx_strand_id
1 'polypeptide(L)'
;MLYEIISPNGSKSYLFGTMHVNDEEVITLPLEVKVAFDSSNCCVFEVDTSLVDQEKIKQAIKTWSAKQPPLTLNATGDLEIISGECKPLIPEALALSIGSHSSRLINPLDLQLISAAKKKDKRVLYLEDWEKQIHLLYGLQFDFVFHYKFYNYITNNLHRTQTLFNLSKEAYLKQDMKFFKAHPQEDRHTPSVVHQYHKELSYDRDPTLAESIKKCLEQELGIIFIAVGIAHLCGIIEILKLAGYTINSIPLGQRLYPIAGSIEDGKKVEAFRRIYHALYSGQSNALKTKGLFYEPEMILSYDHIVDYVMKYPNTRAAEAWRLANIHLDDVSAQNVTLVKDIHKYALNNSSFSFFKKFISNTPGEHSIQNASENSRTERIVTALNEFH
;
A
#
# COMPACT_ATOMS: atom_id res chain seq x y z
N MET A 1 5.50 -6.49 2.40
CA MET A 1 6.84 -7.05 2.11
C MET A 1 6.79 -7.83 0.81
N LEU A 2 7.91 -7.96 0.09
CA LEU A 2 8.00 -8.65 -1.21
C LEU A 2 9.13 -9.69 -1.21
N TYR A 3 8.90 -10.81 -1.88
CA TYR A 3 9.85 -11.91 -2.00
C TYR A 3 9.94 -12.39 -3.45
N GLU A 4 11.14 -12.73 -3.89
CA GLU A 4 11.38 -13.54 -5.08
C GLU A 4 11.28 -15.02 -4.70
N ILE A 5 10.49 -15.78 -5.46
CA ILE A 5 10.41 -17.23 -5.42
C ILE A 5 11.20 -17.77 -6.61
N ILE A 6 12.15 -18.66 -6.34
CA ILE A 6 12.88 -19.41 -7.36
C ILE A 6 12.54 -20.89 -7.15
N SER A 7 11.90 -21.49 -8.15
CA SER A 7 11.56 -22.92 -8.16
C SER A 7 12.81 -23.79 -8.32
N PRO A 8 12.74 -25.10 -8.01
CA PRO A 8 13.85 -26.03 -8.21
C PRO A 8 14.37 -26.09 -9.66
N ASN A 9 13.52 -25.77 -10.64
CA ASN A 9 13.91 -25.70 -12.06
C ASN A 9 14.45 -24.31 -12.49
N GLY A 10 14.58 -23.37 -11.56
CA GLY A 10 15.14 -22.03 -11.79
C GLY A 10 14.16 -20.96 -12.26
N SER A 11 12.86 -21.29 -12.40
CA SER A 11 11.83 -20.31 -12.77
C SER A 11 11.59 -19.30 -11.65
N LYS A 12 11.37 -18.04 -12.04
CA LYS A 12 11.20 -16.91 -11.11
C LYS A 12 9.74 -16.48 -10.99
N SER A 13 9.31 -16.15 -9.80
CA SER A 13 8.00 -15.59 -9.47
C SER A 13 8.09 -14.71 -8.22
N TYR A 14 7.01 -14.04 -7.84
CA TYR A 14 6.99 -13.10 -6.73
C TYR A 14 5.87 -13.42 -5.74
N LEU A 15 6.17 -13.23 -4.45
CA LEU A 15 5.20 -13.34 -3.36
C LEU A 15 5.16 -12.03 -2.58
N PHE A 16 3.99 -11.41 -2.54
CA PHE A 16 3.74 -10.13 -1.92
C PHE A 16 2.75 -10.29 -0.76
N GLY A 17 3.15 -9.81 0.42
CA GLY A 17 2.25 -9.71 1.57
C GLY A 17 1.43 -8.42 1.50
N THR A 18 0.11 -8.52 1.50
CA THR A 18 -0.84 -7.40 1.50
C THR A 18 -1.40 -7.18 2.90
N MET A 19 -1.76 -5.93 3.24
CA MET A 19 -2.40 -5.61 4.52
C MET A 19 -3.82 -5.10 4.23
N HIS A 20 -4.82 -5.68 4.91
CA HIS A 20 -6.23 -5.44 4.66
C HIS A 20 -6.74 -4.19 5.39
N VAL A 21 -6.25 -3.01 4.98
CA VAL A 21 -6.69 -1.72 5.54
C VAL A 21 -6.85 -0.70 4.43
N ASN A 22 -7.87 0.15 4.56
CA ASN A 22 -8.06 1.32 3.71
C ASN A 22 -7.21 2.49 4.21
N ASP A 23 -5.91 2.40 3.97
CA ASP A 23 -4.93 3.40 4.38
C ASP A 23 -4.03 3.75 3.19
N GLU A 24 -3.84 5.05 2.95
CA GLU A 24 -3.15 5.56 1.75
C GLU A 24 -1.71 5.06 1.64
N GLU A 25 -1.00 4.99 2.78
CA GLU A 25 0.37 4.49 2.83
C GLU A 25 0.43 3.00 2.56
N VAL A 26 -0.61 2.24 2.91
CA VAL A 26 -0.67 0.79 2.69
C VAL A 26 -1.02 0.45 1.25
N ILE A 27 -2.01 1.15 0.67
CA ILE A 27 -2.51 0.88 -0.68
C ILE A 27 -1.59 1.43 -1.78
N THR A 28 -0.64 2.31 -1.42
CA THR A 28 0.39 2.80 -2.35
C THR A 28 1.55 1.82 -2.42
N LEU A 29 1.96 1.47 -3.64
CA LEU A 29 3.01 0.49 -3.86
C LEU A 29 4.40 1.11 -3.83
N PRO A 30 5.40 0.37 -3.32
CA PRO A 30 6.79 0.58 -3.68
C PRO A 30 7.06 0.25 -5.15
N LEU A 31 8.13 0.82 -5.71
CA LEU A 31 8.55 0.58 -7.09
C LEU A 31 8.78 -0.92 -7.35
N GLU A 32 9.40 -1.62 -6.40
CA GLU A 32 9.77 -3.03 -6.56
C GLU A 32 8.53 -3.93 -6.70
N VAL A 33 7.48 -3.63 -5.92
CA VAL A 33 6.20 -4.34 -6.01
C VAL A 33 5.54 -4.06 -7.36
N LYS A 34 5.56 -2.80 -7.80
CA LYS A 34 5.03 -2.42 -9.11
C LYS A 34 5.75 -3.12 -10.25
N VAL A 35 7.09 -3.17 -10.21
CA VAL A 35 7.91 -3.86 -11.22
C VAL A 35 7.64 -5.37 -11.22
N ALA A 36 7.57 -6.00 -10.05
CA ALA A 36 7.22 -7.42 -9.94
C ALA A 36 5.82 -7.72 -10.49
N PHE A 37 4.84 -6.87 -10.19
CA PHE A 37 3.48 -6.98 -10.71
C PHE A 37 3.43 -6.79 -12.23
N ASP A 38 4.07 -5.73 -12.74
CA ASP A 38 4.03 -5.37 -14.16
C ASP A 38 4.78 -6.37 -15.03
N SER A 39 5.88 -6.97 -14.55
CA SER A 39 6.65 -8.00 -15.25
C SER A 39 5.98 -9.38 -15.28
N SER A 40 5.00 -9.61 -14.42
CA SER A 40 4.33 -10.91 -14.30
C SER A 40 3.29 -11.14 -15.39
N ASN A 41 3.20 -12.37 -15.90
CA ASN A 41 2.20 -12.79 -16.88
C ASN A 41 0.86 -13.16 -16.21
N CYS A 42 0.94 -13.70 -14.99
CA CYS A 42 -0.20 -14.14 -14.20
C CYS A 42 -0.18 -13.49 -12.82
N CYS A 43 -1.34 -13.09 -12.33
CA CYS A 43 -1.55 -12.62 -10.97
C CYS A 43 -2.41 -13.63 -10.20
N VAL A 44 -2.00 -13.96 -8.99
CA VAL A 44 -2.68 -14.92 -8.12
C VAL A 44 -3.02 -14.21 -6.82
N PHE A 45 -4.27 -14.28 -6.39
CA PHE A 45 -4.77 -13.65 -5.16
C PHE A 45 -5.41 -14.71 -4.27
N GLU A 46 -5.60 -14.43 -2.97
CA GLU A 46 -6.32 -15.38 -2.10
C GLU A 46 -7.72 -15.68 -2.62
N VAL A 47 -8.46 -14.64 -3.01
CA VAL A 47 -9.87 -14.73 -3.36
C VAL A 47 -10.24 -13.74 -4.46
N ASP A 48 -11.33 -14.01 -5.18
CA ASP A 48 -11.94 -13.00 -6.04
C ASP A 48 -12.77 -11.99 -5.23
N THR A 49 -12.12 -10.92 -4.77
CA THR A 49 -12.79 -9.81 -4.10
C THR A 49 -13.61 -8.94 -5.05
N SER A 50 -13.41 -9.04 -6.37
CA SER A 50 -14.20 -8.29 -7.35
C SER A 50 -15.59 -8.88 -7.56
N LEU A 51 -15.76 -10.17 -7.23
CA LEU A 51 -17.03 -10.89 -7.20
C LEU A 51 -17.71 -10.83 -5.83
N VAL A 52 -17.37 -9.87 -4.96
CA VAL A 52 -18.11 -9.64 -3.71
C VAL A 52 -19.56 -9.25 -4.04
N ASP A 53 -20.36 -10.29 -4.23
CA ASP A 53 -21.77 -10.21 -4.52
C ASP A 53 -22.46 -9.87 -3.19
N GLN A 54 -22.82 -8.59 -3.07
CA GLN A 54 -23.49 -8.06 -1.88
C GLN A 54 -24.77 -8.86 -1.58
N GLU A 55 -25.44 -9.39 -2.61
CA GLU A 55 -26.63 -10.23 -2.40
C GLU A 55 -26.27 -11.59 -1.84
N LYS A 56 -25.19 -12.22 -2.29
CA LYS A 56 -24.75 -13.49 -1.68
C LYS A 56 -24.23 -13.32 -0.26
N ILE A 57 -23.52 -12.23 0.05
CA ILE A 57 -23.15 -11.93 1.45
C ILE A 57 -24.40 -11.76 2.30
N LYS A 58 -25.38 -10.97 1.85
CA LYS A 58 -26.66 -10.82 2.55
C LYS A 58 -27.36 -12.16 2.73
N GLN A 59 -27.37 -13.01 1.71
CA GLN A 59 -27.97 -14.34 1.77
C GLN A 59 -27.26 -15.26 2.76
N ALA A 60 -25.92 -15.23 2.81
CA ALA A 60 -25.13 -15.99 3.77
C ALA A 60 -25.42 -15.52 5.21
N ILE A 61 -25.42 -14.20 5.44
CA ILE A 61 -25.76 -13.60 6.73
C ILE A 61 -27.19 -13.97 7.15
N LYS A 62 -28.16 -13.85 6.23
CA LYS A 62 -29.56 -14.22 6.49
C LYS A 62 -29.71 -15.69 6.85
N THR A 63 -29.01 -16.57 6.14
CA THR A 63 -29.02 -18.03 6.41
C THR A 63 -28.41 -18.36 7.76
N TRP A 64 -27.32 -17.68 8.13
CA TRP A 64 -26.71 -17.77 9.44
C TRP A 64 -27.67 -17.25 10.53
N SER A 65 -28.23 -16.05 10.32
CA SER A 65 -29.12 -15.33 11.22
C SER A 65 -30.37 -16.14 11.59
N ALA A 66 -30.95 -16.85 10.62
CA ALA A 66 -32.11 -17.72 10.83
C ALA A 66 -31.86 -18.89 11.81
N LYS A 67 -30.59 -19.20 12.11
CA LYS A 67 -30.19 -20.25 13.06
C LYS A 67 -29.77 -19.67 14.43
N GLN A 68 -29.74 -18.35 14.58
CA GLN A 68 -29.28 -17.67 15.78
C GLN A 68 -30.44 -17.26 16.70
N PRO A 69 -30.17 -17.00 17.99
CA PRO A 69 -31.13 -16.32 18.84
C PRO A 69 -31.47 -14.92 18.28
N PRO A 70 -32.69 -14.39 18.51
CA PRO A 70 -33.13 -13.10 18.00
C PRO A 70 -32.56 -11.95 18.84
N LEU A 71 -31.22 -11.84 18.90
CA LEU A 71 -30.48 -10.87 19.71
C LEU A 71 -29.68 -9.90 18.82
N THR A 72 -29.51 -8.68 19.33
CA THR A 72 -28.58 -7.67 18.81
C THR A 72 -27.94 -6.89 19.95
N LEU A 73 -27.01 -6.00 19.62
CA LEU A 73 -26.54 -4.95 20.51
C LEU A 73 -27.34 -3.66 20.27
N ASN A 74 -27.72 -3.00 21.36
CA ASN A 74 -28.31 -1.66 21.34
C ASN A 74 -27.22 -0.57 21.18
N ALA A 75 -27.61 0.71 21.21
CA ALA A 75 -26.67 1.83 21.08
C ALA A 75 -25.64 1.95 22.23
N THR A 76 -25.91 1.35 23.39
CA THR A 76 -24.98 1.31 24.54
C THR A 76 -24.09 0.07 24.54
N GLY A 77 -24.30 -0.86 23.60
CA GLY A 77 -23.56 -2.11 23.50
C GLY A 77 -24.13 -3.24 24.37
N ASP A 78 -25.33 -3.07 24.93
CA ASP A 78 -26.03 -4.11 25.70
C ASP A 78 -26.88 -5.00 24.80
N LEU A 79 -27.06 -6.26 25.21
CA LEU A 79 -27.89 -7.22 24.50
C LEU A 79 -29.37 -6.86 24.59
N GLU A 80 -30.05 -6.84 23.45
CA GLU A 80 -31.50 -6.68 23.36
C GLU A 80 -32.13 -7.72 22.42
N ILE A 81 -33.40 -8.05 22.68
CA ILE A 81 -34.20 -8.93 21.82
C ILE A 81 -34.75 -8.10 20.66
N ILE A 82 -34.66 -8.65 19.44
CA ILE A 82 -35.18 -8.01 18.23
C ILE A 82 -36.24 -8.86 17.53
N SER A 83 -37.11 -8.23 16.75
CA SER A 83 -38.07 -8.90 15.86
C SER A 83 -37.49 -9.16 14.45
N GLY A 84 -36.18 -8.97 14.25
CA GLY A 84 -35.52 -9.01 12.96
C GLY A 84 -34.30 -9.95 12.90
N GLU A 85 -33.46 -9.76 11.88
CA GLU A 85 -32.26 -10.55 11.66
C GLU A 85 -31.17 -10.23 12.69
N CYS A 86 -30.69 -11.27 13.38
CA CYS A 86 -29.45 -11.23 14.16
C CYS A 86 -28.27 -10.89 13.24
N LYS A 87 -27.40 -9.99 13.68
CA LYS A 87 -26.24 -9.51 12.92
C LYS A 87 -24.93 -10.14 13.43
N PRO A 88 -24.01 -10.53 12.53
CA PRO A 88 -22.70 -10.99 12.95
C PRO A 88 -21.87 -9.83 13.53
N LEU A 89 -21.42 -9.98 14.77
CA LEU A 89 -20.69 -8.91 15.50
C LEU A 89 -19.18 -8.84 15.24
N ILE A 90 -18.58 -9.90 14.69
CA ILE A 90 -17.12 -9.97 14.44
C ILE A 90 -16.66 -8.87 13.45
N PRO A 91 -17.31 -8.66 12.29
CA PRO A 91 -16.90 -7.59 11.37
C PRO A 91 -16.94 -6.19 12.00
N GLU A 92 -17.90 -5.95 12.89
CA GLU A 92 -18.01 -4.68 13.62
C GLU A 92 -16.90 -4.52 14.64
N ALA A 93 -16.62 -5.56 15.44
CA ALA A 93 -15.50 -5.56 16.37
C ALA A 93 -14.16 -5.30 15.67
N LEU A 94 -13.93 -5.95 14.53
CA LEU A 94 -12.71 -5.73 13.73
C LEU A 94 -12.65 -4.31 13.15
N ALA A 95 -13.76 -3.76 12.65
CA ALA A 95 -13.80 -2.38 12.18
C ALA A 95 -13.40 -1.39 13.28
N LEU A 96 -13.93 -1.56 14.50
CA LEU A 96 -13.57 -0.74 15.66
C LEU A 96 -12.06 -0.85 15.98
N SER A 97 -11.50 -2.06 15.92
CA SER A 97 -10.08 -2.31 16.21
C SER A 97 -9.12 -1.60 15.26
N ILE A 98 -9.56 -1.29 14.03
CA ILE A 98 -8.77 -0.55 13.03
C ILE A 98 -9.15 0.93 12.94
N GLY A 99 -10.04 1.42 13.81
CA GLY A 99 -10.55 2.79 13.79
C GLY A 99 -11.50 3.09 12.62
N SER A 100 -12.06 2.06 11.98
CA SER A 100 -13.00 2.18 10.87
C SER A 100 -14.44 2.17 11.37
N HIS A 101 -15.30 2.94 10.70
CA HIS A 101 -16.75 2.88 10.87
C HIS A 101 -17.42 1.93 9.87
N SER A 102 -16.65 1.28 9.00
CA SER A 102 -17.14 0.31 8.01
C SER A 102 -16.89 -1.11 8.47
N SER A 103 -17.96 -1.88 8.61
CA SER A 103 -17.92 -3.33 8.89
C SER A 103 -17.55 -4.19 7.67
N ARG A 104 -17.24 -3.59 6.52
CA ARG A 104 -16.84 -4.34 5.33
C ARG A 104 -15.36 -4.69 5.41
N LEU A 105 -15.07 -5.97 5.55
CA LEU A 105 -13.70 -6.53 5.55
C LEU A 105 -13.14 -6.71 4.13
N ILE A 106 -13.42 -5.76 3.23
CA ILE A 106 -12.93 -5.79 1.85
C ILE A 106 -11.52 -5.19 1.84
N ASN A 107 -10.54 -5.93 1.32
CA ASN A 107 -9.17 -5.41 1.15
C ASN A 107 -9.08 -4.47 -0.07
N PRO A 108 -8.87 -3.15 0.13
CA PRO A 108 -8.77 -2.20 -0.98
C PRO A 108 -7.51 -2.41 -1.83
N LEU A 109 -6.40 -2.87 -1.24
CA LEU A 109 -5.16 -3.13 -1.95
C LEU A 109 -5.32 -4.32 -2.91
N ASP A 110 -5.90 -5.43 -2.47
CA ASP A 110 -6.13 -6.59 -3.34
C ASP A 110 -7.12 -6.25 -4.47
N LEU A 111 -8.20 -5.52 -4.16
CA LEU A 111 -9.12 -5.02 -5.18
C LEU A 111 -8.43 -4.18 -6.25
N GLN A 112 -7.55 -3.26 -5.83
CA GLN A 112 -6.79 -2.43 -6.76
C GLN A 112 -5.85 -3.27 -7.62
N LEU A 113 -5.15 -4.24 -7.04
CA LEU A 113 -4.25 -5.14 -7.76
C LEU A 113 -5.02 -6.02 -8.76
N ILE A 114 -6.15 -6.60 -8.35
CA ILE A 114 -7.02 -7.42 -9.21
C ILE A 114 -7.54 -6.58 -10.37
N SER A 115 -8.06 -5.38 -10.09
CA SER A 115 -8.57 -4.45 -11.11
C SER A 115 -7.47 -4.06 -12.10
N ALA A 116 -6.27 -3.73 -11.60
CA ALA A 116 -5.13 -3.40 -12.44
C ALA A 116 -4.66 -4.59 -13.29
N ALA A 117 -4.72 -5.82 -12.76
CA ALA A 117 -4.35 -7.02 -13.49
C ALA A 117 -5.33 -7.27 -14.65
N LYS A 118 -6.63 -7.18 -14.37
CA LYS A 118 -7.70 -7.29 -15.37
C LYS A 118 -7.58 -6.20 -16.45
N LYS A 119 -7.32 -4.95 -16.06
CA LYS A 119 -7.13 -3.83 -17.01
C LYS A 119 -5.90 -4.01 -17.92
N LYS A 120 -4.90 -4.76 -17.47
CA LYS A 120 -3.67 -5.07 -18.23
C LYS A 120 -3.75 -6.42 -18.97
N ASP A 121 -4.95 -7.01 -19.09
CA ASP A 121 -5.19 -8.30 -19.71
C ASP A 121 -4.29 -9.44 -19.15
N LYS A 122 -3.86 -9.31 -17.90
CA LYS A 122 -3.10 -10.37 -17.21
C LYS A 122 -4.05 -11.49 -16.82
N ARG A 123 -3.56 -12.74 -16.85
CA ARG A 123 -4.32 -13.87 -16.30
C ARG A 123 -4.48 -13.68 -14.79
N VAL A 124 -5.69 -13.87 -14.27
CA VAL A 124 -5.99 -13.76 -12.83
C VAL A 124 -6.49 -15.11 -12.32
N LEU A 125 -5.88 -15.61 -11.24
CA LEU A 125 -6.26 -16.84 -10.54
C LEU A 125 -6.47 -16.57 -9.05
N TYR A 126 -7.17 -17.48 -8.39
CA TYR A 126 -7.51 -17.38 -6.97
C TYR A 126 -7.11 -18.67 -6.24
N LEU A 127 -6.57 -18.52 -5.03
CA LEU A 127 -6.08 -19.64 -4.21
C LEU A 127 -7.23 -20.36 -3.50
N GLU A 128 -8.31 -19.65 -3.21
CA GLU A 128 -9.44 -20.14 -2.44
C GLU A 128 -10.79 -19.71 -3.02
N ASP A 129 -11.83 -20.38 -2.53
CA ASP A 129 -13.21 -20.06 -2.83
C ASP A 129 -13.70 -18.87 -1.99
N TRP A 130 -14.36 -17.93 -2.64
CA TRP A 130 -14.82 -16.69 -1.99
C TRP A 130 -15.92 -16.92 -0.96
N GLU A 131 -16.78 -17.93 -1.11
CA GLU A 131 -17.81 -18.26 -0.13
C GLU A 131 -17.15 -18.71 1.17
N LYS A 132 -16.13 -19.58 1.07
CA LYS A 132 -15.39 -20.07 2.24
C LYS A 132 -14.72 -18.92 2.97
N GLN A 133 -14.04 -18.02 2.24
CA GLN A 133 -13.33 -16.92 2.86
C GLN A 133 -14.29 -15.92 3.53
N ILE A 134 -15.44 -15.61 2.92
CA ILE A 134 -16.46 -14.75 3.54
C ILE A 134 -17.03 -15.37 4.81
N HIS A 135 -17.28 -16.68 4.83
CA HIS A 135 -17.76 -17.35 6.05
C HIS A 135 -16.76 -17.17 7.19
N LEU A 136 -15.46 -17.37 6.92
CA LEU A 136 -14.40 -17.20 7.91
C LEU A 136 -14.27 -15.74 8.36
N LEU A 137 -14.23 -14.78 7.43
CA LEU A 137 -14.09 -13.34 7.72
C LEU A 137 -15.27 -12.79 8.55
N TYR A 138 -16.48 -13.27 8.28
CA TYR A 138 -17.67 -12.86 9.04
C TYR A 138 -17.89 -13.71 10.29
N GLY A 139 -17.11 -14.77 10.48
CA GLY A 139 -17.26 -15.74 11.57
C GLY A 139 -18.53 -16.57 11.48
N LEU A 140 -19.14 -16.73 10.30
CA LEU A 140 -20.45 -17.40 10.12
C LEU A 140 -20.43 -18.89 10.50
N GLN A 141 -19.26 -19.48 10.75
CA GLN A 141 -19.16 -20.82 11.33
C GLN A 141 -19.47 -20.85 12.84
N PHE A 142 -19.46 -19.69 13.50
CA PHE A 142 -19.67 -19.57 14.94
C PHE A 142 -21.11 -19.15 15.28
N ASP A 143 -21.54 -19.47 16.50
CA ASP A 143 -22.84 -19.04 17.01
C ASP A 143 -22.80 -17.59 17.52
N PHE A 144 -23.97 -17.03 17.80
CA PHE A 144 -24.07 -15.66 18.32
C PHE A 144 -23.33 -15.47 19.67
N VAL A 145 -23.26 -16.50 20.52
CA VAL A 145 -22.56 -16.41 21.81
C VAL A 145 -21.06 -16.20 21.61
N PHE A 146 -20.48 -16.88 20.63
CA PHE A 146 -19.09 -16.67 20.23
C PHE A 146 -18.87 -15.24 19.71
N HIS A 147 -19.73 -14.77 18.80
CA HIS A 147 -19.67 -13.41 18.26
C HIS A 147 -19.74 -12.35 19.37
N TYR A 148 -20.65 -12.53 20.33
CA TYR A 148 -20.80 -11.62 21.47
C TYR A 148 -19.56 -11.60 22.36
N LYS A 149 -18.99 -12.77 22.70
CA LYS A 149 -17.75 -12.85 23.49
C LYS A 149 -16.57 -12.19 22.77
N PHE A 150 -16.44 -12.41 21.47
CA PHE A 150 -15.42 -11.77 20.65
C PHE A 150 -15.59 -10.25 20.67
N TYR A 151 -16.79 -9.76 20.33
CA TYR A 151 -17.12 -8.34 20.32
C TYR A 151 -16.82 -7.68 21.66
N ASN A 152 -17.35 -8.24 22.75
CA ASN A 152 -17.19 -7.71 24.10
C ASN A 152 -15.71 -7.66 24.54
N TYR A 153 -14.88 -8.62 24.13
CA TYR A 153 -13.46 -8.53 24.39
C TYR A 153 -12.81 -7.36 23.65
N ILE A 154 -13.07 -7.23 22.35
CA ILE A 154 -12.48 -6.16 21.52
C ILE A 154 -12.90 -4.78 22.03
N THR A 155 -14.19 -4.57 22.33
CA THR A 155 -14.68 -3.26 22.82
C THR A 155 -14.13 -2.91 24.20
N ASN A 156 -14.08 -3.86 25.14
CA ASN A 156 -13.49 -3.62 26.46
C ASN A 156 -11.97 -3.42 26.43
N ASN A 157 -11.31 -3.80 25.33
CA ASN A 157 -9.86 -3.64 25.13
C ASN A 157 -9.54 -2.73 23.94
N LEU A 158 -10.46 -1.83 23.55
CA LEU A 158 -10.39 -1.12 22.26
C LEU A 158 -9.06 -0.38 22.07
N HIS A 159 -8.64 0.43 23.04
CA HIS A 159 -7.37 1.16 22.99
C HIS A 159 -6.16 0.23 22.77
N ARG A 160 -6.15 -0.93 23.42
CA ARG A 160 -5.09 -1.93 23.27
C ARG A 160 -5.11 -2.54 21.88
N THR A 161 -6.28 -2.93 21.39
CA THR A 161 -6.42 -3.53 20.05
C THR A 161 -6.03 -2.56 18.94
N GLN A 162 -6.41 -1.28 19.06
CA GLN A 162 -6.00 -0.21 18.13
C GLN A 162 -4.50 0.07 18.17
N THR A 163 -3.92 0.09 19.39
CA THR A 163 -2.46 0.21 19.53
C THR A 163 -1.74 -0.94 18.83
N LEU A 164 -2.20 -2.18 19.03
CA LEU A 164 -1.61 -3.36 18.39
C LEU A 164 -1.75 -3.30 16.85
N PHE A 165 -2.91 -2.87 16.35
CA PHE A 165 -3.12 -2.68 14.93
C PHE A 165 -2.15 -1.63 14.33
N ASN A 166 -2.00 -0.48 15.00
CA ASN A 166 -1.07 0.56 14.56
C ASN A 166 0.39 0.08 14.55
N LEU A 167 0.80 -0.66 15.58
CA LEU A 167 2.13 -1.31 15.59
C LEU A 167 2.30 -2.31 14.44
N SER A 168 1.24 -3.07 14.12
CA SER A 168 1.25 -3.97 12.95
C SER A 168 1.36 -3.20 11.64
N LYS A 169 0.68 -2.05 11.50
CA LYS A 169 0.80 -1.18 10.32
C LYS A 169 2.23 -0.66 10.20
N GLU A 170 2.79 -0.13 11.28
CA GLU A 170 4.18 0.34 11.28
C GLU A 170 5.17 -0.75 10.92
N ALA A 171 5.02 -1.96 11.48
CA ALA A 171 5.86 -3.10 11.16
C ALA A 171 5.73 -3.48 9.67
N TYR A 172 4.53 -3.45 9.12
CA TYR A 172 4.30 -3.69 7.69
C TYR A 172 5.00 -2.66 6.80
N LEU A 173 4.91 -1.37 7.14
CA LEU A 173 5.57 -0.28 6.41
C LEU A 173 7.10 -0.36 6.52
N LYS A 174 7.63 -0.69 7.70
CA LYS A 174 9.07 -0.86 7.97
C LYS A 174 9.63 -2.21 7.54
N GLN A 175 8.81 -3.08 6.95
CA GLN A 175 9.17 -4.43 6.52
C GLN A 175 9.70 -5.31 7.67
N ASP A 176 9.24 -5.07 8.90
CA ASP A 176 9.64 -5.85 10.08
C ASP A 176 8.89 -7.18 10.15
N MET A 177 9.45 -8.18 9.48
CA MET A 177 8.93 -9.55 9.51
C MET A 177 9.05 -10.20 10.89
N LYS A 178 9.94 -9.71 11.78
CA LYS A 178 10.03 -10.28 13.12
C LYS A 178 8.76 -9.99 13.90
N PHE A 179 8.11 -8.85 13.68
CA PHE A 179 6.81 -8.56 14.27
C PHE A 179 5.79 -9.67 13.93
N PHE A 180 5.61 -9.99 12.65
CA PHE A 180 4.63 -11.00 12.21
C PHE A 180 5.02 -12.45 12.55
N LYS A 181 6.32 -12.74 12.69
CA LYS A 181 6.80 -14.06 13.19
C LYS A 181 6.68 -14.22 14.69
N ALA A 182 6.98 -13.16 15.43
CA ALA A 182 7.01 -13.17 16.88
C ALA A 182 5.62 -13.00 17.47
N HIS A 183 4.64 -12.46 16.73
CA HIS A 183 3.27 -12.24 17.18
C HIS A 183 2.24 -13.30 16.73
N PRO A 184 2.41 -14.59 17.08
CA PRO A 184 1.28 -15.44 17.46
C PRO A 184 0.83 -15.20 18.90
N GLN A 185 1.38 -14.20 19.61
CA GLN A 185 1.42 -14.12 21.08
C GLN A 185 0.05 -13.80 21.66
N GLU A 186 -0.71 -14.87 21.82
CA GLU A 186 -1.46 -15.21 23.02
C GLU A 186 -0.89 -14.51 24.26
N ASP A 187 -1.36 -13.30 24.52
CA ASP A 187 -1.49 -12.88 25.91
C ASP A 187 -2.34 -13.96 26.60
N ARG A 188 -1.88 -14.50 27.73
CA ARG A 188 -2.63 -15.47 28.54
C ARG A 188 -4.02 -14.94 28.93
N HIS A 189 -4.23 -13.63 28.88
CA HIS A 189 -5.51 -12.98 29.12
C HIS A 189 -6.40 -12.87 27.87
N THR A 190 -5.93 -13.28 26.70
CA THR A 190 -6.73 -13.33 25.46
C THR A 190 -7.73 -14.49 25.56
N PRO A 191 -9.04 -14.24 25.43
CA PRO A 191 -10.04 -15.29 25.47
C PRO A 191 -9.86 -16.31 24.34
N SER A 192 -10.21 -17.57 24.60
CA SER A 192 -10.12 -18.65 23.62
C SER A 192 -10.88 -18.36 22.32
N VAL A 193 -11.99 -17.60 22.38
CA VAL A 193 -12.76 -17.23 21.18
C VAL A 193 -11.96 -16.33 20.22
N VAL A 194 -11.13 -15.42 20.75
CA VAL A 194 -10.29 -14.54 19.93
C VAL A 194 -9.16 -15.35 19.32
N HIS A 195 -8.51 -16.19 20.12
CA HIS A 195 -7.48 -17.10 19.63
C HIS A 195 -8.01 -18.04 18.53
N GLN A 196 -9.17 -18.67 18.76
CA GLN A 196 -9.79 -19.57 17.81
C GLN A 196 -10.13 -18.87 16.49
N TYR A 197 -10.76 -17.68 16.56
CA TYR A 197 -11.07 -16.90 15.37
C TYR A 197 -9.81 -16.58 14.54
N HIS A 198 -8.76 -16.06 15.18
CA HIS A 198 -7.52 -15.74 14.49
C HIS A 198 -6.82 -16.98 13.92
N LYS A 199 -6.80 -18.08 14.66
CA LYS A 199 -6.21 -19.34 14.21
C LYS A 199 -6.89 -19.88 12.96
N GLU A 200 -8.23 -19.91 12.93
CA GLU A 200 -9.02 -20.37 11.78
C GLU A 200 -8.90 -19.40 10.58
N LEU A 201 -8.73 -18.10 10.85
CA LEU A 201 -8.54 -17.09 9.80
C LEU A 201 -7.12 -17.09 9.23
N SER A 202 -6.09 -17.41 10.00
CA SER A 202 -4.68 -17.39 9.56
C SER A 202 -4.05 -18.78 9.47
N TYR A 203 -3.45 -19.25 10.55
CA TYR A 203 -2.49 -20.36 10.57
C TYR A 203 -3.02 -21.67 9.99
N ASP A 204 -4.28 -22.00 10.27
CA ASP A 204 -4.87 -23.26 9.79
C ASP A 204 -5.07 -23.28 8.27
N ARG A 205 -5.05 -22.10 7.61
CA ARG A 205 -5.15 -21.96 6.15
C ARG A 205 -3.80 -22.00 5.43
N ASP A 206 -2.71 -21.68 6.10
CA ASP A 206 -1.37 -21.56 5.48
C ASP A 206 -0.98 -22.80 4.66
N PRO A 207 -1.20 -24.06 5.14
CA PRO A 207 -0.88 -25.25 4.34
C PRO A 207 -1.69 -25.35 3.04
N THR A 208 -2.98 -25.02 3.09
CA THR A 208 -3.87 -25.08 1.92
C THR A 208 -3.52 -24.00 0.90
N LEU A 209 -3.21 -22.79 1.38
CA LEU A 209 -2.75 -21.67 0.54
C LEU A 209 -1.40 -21.99 -0.10
N ALA A 210 -0.43 -22.49 0.67
CA ALA A 210 0.88 -22.85 0.16
C ALA A 210 0.81 -23.98 -0.88
N GLU A 211 -0.03 -24.99 -0.65
CA GLU A 211 -0.29 -26.06 -1.62
C GLU A 211 -0.88 -25.51 -2.93
N SER A 212 -1.84 -24.60 -2.83
CA SER A 212 -2.46 -23.96 -4.01
C SER A 212 -1.46 -23.08 -4.77
N ILE A 213 -0.56 -22.39 -4.05
CA ILE A 213 0.54 -21.63 -4.65
C ILE A 213 1.50 -22.55 -5.41
N LYS A 214 1.92 -23.68 -4.82
CA LYS A 214 2.79 -24.65 -5.51
C LYS A 214 2.15 -25.15 -6.81
N LYS A 215 0.88 -25.52 -6.78
CA LYS A 215 0.13 -25.92 -7.98
C LYS A 215 0.08 -24.83 -9.06
N CYS A 216 0.08 -23.55 -8.67
CA CYS A 216 0.20 -22.45 -9.63
C CYS A 216 1.62 -22.35 -10.19
N LEU A 217 2.65 -22.46 -9.34
CA LEU A 217 4.07 -22.39 -9.72
C LEU A 217 4.53 -23.55 -10.61
N GLU A 218 3.88 -24.71 -10.51
CA GLU A 218 4.14 -25.90 -11.33
C GLU A 218 3.52 -25.79 -12.74
N GLN A 219 2.58 -24.87 -12.95
CA GLN A 219 2.00 -24.63 -14.27
C GLN A 219 2.91 -23.72 -15.11
N GLU A 220 2.89 -23.90 -16.43
CA GLU A 220 3.60 -23.05 -17.39
C GLU A 220 2.89 -21.70 -17.59
N LEU A 221 2.84 -20.88 -16.54
CA LEU A 221 2.15 -19.58 -16.51
C LEU A 221 3.08 -18.38 -16.75
N GLY A 222 4.37 -18.62 -16.95
CA GLY A 222 5.39 -17.57 -16.99
C GLY A 222 5.72 -17.03 -15.59
N ILE A 223 6.04 -15.75 -15.49
CA ILE A 223 6.31 -15.10 -14.20
C ILE A 223 4.98 -14.86 -13.49
N ILE A 224 4.87 -15.32 -12.23
CA ILE A 224 3.65 -15.18 -11.43
C ILE A 224 3.86 -14.14 -10.33
N PHE A 225 2.90 -13.22 -10.17
CA PHE A 225 2.78 -12.34 -9.01
C PHE A 225 1.71 -12.87 -8.07
N ILE A 226 2.09 -13.32 -6.88
CA ILE A 226 1.19 -13.88 -5.88
C ILE A 226 1.01 -12.87 -4.76
N ALA A 227 -0.23 -12.53 -4.42
CA ALA A 227 -0.59 -11.64 -3.32
C ALA A 227 -1.42 -12.39 -2.27
N VAL A 228 -0.94 -12.36 -1.03
CA VAL A 228 -1.59 -12.98 0.15
C VAL A 228 -1.56 -12.00 1.32
N GLY A 229 -2.53 -12.09 2.22
CA GLY A 229 -2.56 -11.33 3.46
C GLY A 229 -1.29 -11.56 4.28
N ILE A 230 -0.77 -10.49 4.87
CA ILE A 230 0.51 -10.50 5.59
C ILE A 230 0.54 -11.51 6.74
N ALA A 231 -0.63 -11.84 7.31
CA ALA A 231 -0.78 -12.86 8.33
C ALA A 231 -0.36 -14.26 7.86
N HIS A 232 -0.53 -14.59 6.58
CA HIS A 232 -0.18 -15.89 5.99
C HIS A 232 1.28 -15.96 5.52
N LEU A 233 1.91 -14.81 5.32
CA LEU A 233 3.17 -14.72 4.57
C LEU A 233 4.30 -15.54 5.21
N CYS A 234 4.41 -15.51 6.55
CA CYS A 234 5.42 -16.28 7.27
C CYS A 234 5.28 -17.78 7.05
N GLY A 235 4.08 -18.33 7.28
CA GLY A 235 3.84 -19.77 7.16
C GLY A 235 4.00 -20.27 5.72
N ILE A 236 3.50 -19.51 4.75
CA ILE A 236 3.68 -19.83 3.32
C ILE A 236 5.17 -19.87 2.94
N ILE A 237 5.96 -18.87 3.35
CA ILE A 237 7.40 -18.85 3.06
C ILE A 237 8.11 -20.09 3.63
N GLU A 238 7.78 -20.48 4.85
CA GLU A 238 8.39 -21.64 5.51
C GLU A 238 8.02 -22.94 4.79
N ILE A 239 6.76 -23.11 4.41
CA ILE A 239 6.28 -24.30 3.67
C ILE A 239 6.92 -24.37 2.28
N LEU A 240 7.03 -23.25 1.55
CA LEU A 240 7.69 -23.24 0.24
C LEU A 240 9.18 -23.57 0.34
N LYS A 241 9.88 -23.06 1.36
CA LYS A 241 11.29 -23.44 1.61
C LYS A 241 11.45 -24.93 1.88
N LEU A 242 10.58 -25.52 2.70
CA LEU A 242 10.58 -26.96 2.97
C LEU A 242 10.30 -27.78 1.71
N ALA A 243 9.52 -27.24 0.78
CA ALA A 243 9.25 -27.85 -0.52
C ALA A 243 10.40 -27.65 -1.55
N GLY A 244 11.52 -27.04 -1.17
CA GLY A 244 12.71 -26.90 -2.01
C GLY A 244 12.77 -25.61 -2.85
N TYR A 245 11.84 -24.67 -2.65
CA TYR A 245 11.91 -23.35 -3.29
C TYR A 245 12.94 -22.47 -2.58
N THR A 246 13.71 -21.71 -3.36
CA THR A 246 14.54 -20.64 -2.82
C THR A 246 13.70 -19.36 -2.71
N ILE A 247 13.71 -18.73 -1.54
CA ILE A 247 12.90 -17.55 -1.25
C ILE A 247 13.80 -16.42 -0.77
N ASN A 248 13.90 -15.35 -1.57
CA ASN A 248 14.75 -14.19 -1.29
C ASN A 248 13.89 -12.96 -0.98
N SER A 249 14.15 -12.26 0.11
CA SER A 249 13.47 -10.99 0.39
C SER A 249 13.95 -9.90 -0.58
N ILE A 250 13.02 -9.12 -1.10
CA ILE A 250 13.30 -7.92 -1.88
C ILE A 250 13.04 -6.71 -0.97
N PRO A 251 14.08 -5.91 -0.62
CA PRO A 251 13.89 -4.68 0.12
C PRO A 251 13.02 -3.71 -0.68
N LEU A 252 12.02 -3.13 -0.01
CA LEU A 252 11.11 -2.15 -0.61
C LEU A 252 11.59 -0.73 -0.31
N GLY A 253 11.59 0.13 -1.34
CA GLY A 253 11.82 1.56 -1.22
C GLY A 253 10.56 2.31 -0.79
N GLN A 254 10.54 3.61 -1.08
CA GLN A 254 9.41 4.47 -0.75
C GLN A 254 8.12 4.05 -1.48
N ARG A 255 6.97 4.24 -0.81
CA ARG A 255 5.64 3.91 -1.31
C ARG A 255 5.04 5.09 -2.06
N LEU A 256 5.48 5.25 -3.31
CA LEU A 256 5.19 6.43 -4.11
C LEU A 256 4.35 6.15 -5.35
N TYR A 257 4.07 4.88 -5.63
CA TYR A 257 3.52 4.43 -6.91
C TYR A 257 2.06 4.00 -6.73
N PRO A 258 1.08 4.77 -7.24
CA PRO A 258 -0.29 4.30 -7.29
C PRO A 258 -0.36 3.03 -8.16
N ILE A 259 -1.27 2.12 -7.79
CA ILE A 259 -1.46 0.85 -8.50
C ILE A 259 -1.95 1.10 -9.93
N ALA A 260 -2.78 2.13 -10.12
CA ALA A 260 -3.17 2.62 -11.42
C ALA A 260 -2.04 3.49 -12.02
N GLY A 261 -1.56 3.12 -13.21
CA GLY A 261 -0.53 3.85 -13.97
C GLY A 261 0.54 2.95 -14.57
N SER A 262 1.29 3.45 -15.54
CA SER A 262 2.47 2.76 -16.09
C SER A 262 3.70 2.94 -15.17
N ILE A 263 4.75 2.13 -15.34
CA ILE A 263 6.05 2.37 -14.68
C ILE A 263 6.61 3.73 -15.08
N GLU A 264 6.41 4.11 -16.35
CA GLU A 264 6.83 5.40 -16.88
C GLU A 264 6.12 6.56 -16.17
N ASP A 265 4.81 6.43 -15.93
CA ASP A 265 4.04 7.41 -15.17
C ASP A 265 4.58 7.56 -13.75
N GLY A 266 4.91 6.44 -13.10
CA GLY A 266 5.56 6.42 -11.80
C GLY A 266 6.92 7.13 -11.80
N LYS A 267 7.78 6.83 -12.79
CA LYS A 267 9.07 7.51 -12.97
C LYS A 267 8.89 9.02 -13.18
N LYS A 268 7.88 9.42 -13.95
CA LYS A 268 7.55 10.83 -14.20
C LYS A 268 7.05 11.53 -12.93
N VAL A 269 6.20 10.87 -12.13
CA VAL A 269 5.76 11.37 -10.82
C VAL A 269 6.97 11.55 -9.89
N GLU A 270 7.89 10.59 -9.87
CA GLU A 270 9.11 10.69 -9.04
C GLU A 270 10.02 11.82 -9.51
N ALA A 271 10.34 11.86 -10.80
CA ALA A 271 11.09 12.96 -11.41
C ALA A 271 10.46 14.33 -11.11
N PHE A 272 9.13 14.43 -11.25
CA PHE A 272 8.38 15.62 -10.91
C PHE A 272 8.60 16.03 -9.45
N ARG A 273 8.52 15.09 -8.51
CA ARG A 273 8.68 15.39 -7.08
C ARG A 273 10.08 15.94 -6.77
N ARG A 274 11.11 15.23 -7.22
CA ARG A 274 12.52 15.64 -7.03
C ARG A 274 12.77 17.04 -7.58
N ILE A 275 12.31 17.29 -8.80
CA ILE A 275 12.49 18.58 -9.47
C ILE A 275 11.65 19.68 -8.82
N TYR A 276 10.41 19.40 -8.43
CA TYR A 276 9.54 20.37 -7.77
C TYR A 276 10.15 20.82 -6.43
N HIS A 277 10.66 19.87 -5.64
CA HIS A 277 11.37 20.15 -4.40
C HIS A 277 12.62 21.01 -4.65
N ALA A 278 13.42 20.67 -5.65
CA ALA A 278 14.60 21.45 -6.03
C ALA A 278 14.26 22.87 -6.51
N LEU A 279 13.18 23.05 -7.30
CA LEU A 279 12.68 24.37 -7.70
C LEU A 279 12.24 25.20 -6.49
N TYR A 280 11.54 24.60 -5.53
CA TYR A 280 11.13 25.25 -4.30
C TYR A 280 12.34 25.64 -3.44
N SER A 281 13.29 24.73 -3.29
CA SER A 281 14.53 24.93 -2.55
C SER A 281 15.45 25.96 -3.20
N GLY A 282 15.40 26.17 -4.52
CA GLY A 282 16.16 27.23 -5.19
C GLY A 282 15.58 28.65 -5.02
N GLN A 283 14.32 28.79 -4.60
CA GLN A 283 13.65 30.09 -4.50
C GLN A 283 13.91 30.82 -3.18
N SER A 284 13.85 32.16 -3.23
CA SER A 284 13.92 33.02 -2.04
C SER A 284 12.64 32.96 -1.21
N ASN A 285 12.75 33.05 0.13
CA ASN A 285 11.64 32.87 1.07
C ASN A 285 10.44 33.80 0.83
N ALA A 286 10.65 35.03 0.34
CA ALA A 286 9.59 36.01 0.09
C ALA A 286 8.58 35.62 -1.03
N LEU A 287 8.88 34.60 -1.86
CA LEU A 287 7.97 34.06 -2.89
C LEU A 287 7.58 32.59 -2.65
N LYS A 288 7.96 32.01 -1.51
CA LYS A 288 7.39 30.73 -1.05
C LYS A 288 5.92 30.86 -0.60
N THR A 289 5.33 32.05 -0.73
CA THR A 289 4.03 32.48 -0.20
C THR A 289 2.80 32.00 -0.99
N LYS A 290 2.97 31.31 -2.13
CA LYS A 290 1.90 30.48 -2.71
C LYS A 290 2.12 29.04 -2.25
N GLY A 291 1.12 28.48 -1.57
CA GLY A 291 1.16 27.18 -0.91
C GLY A 291 1.83 26.09 -1.74
N LEU A 292 2.45 25.13 -1.05
CA LEU A 292 2.99 23.93 -1.67
C LEU A 292 1.87 23.24 -2.47
N PHE A 293 2.12 22.97 -3.76
CA PHE A 293 1.24 22.12 -4.56
C PHE A 293 1.08 20.74 -3.90
N TYR A 294 2.15 20.22 -3.30
CA TYR A 294 2.12 19.02 -2.49
C TYR A 294 3.20 19.05 -1.39
N GLU A 295 2.93 18.35 -0.30
CA GLU A 295 3.90 18.07 0.77
C GLU A 295 4.71 16.80 0.43
N PRO A 296 5.98 16.68 0.84
CA PRO A 296 6.82 15.51 0.51
C PRO A 296 6.16 14.16 0.81
N GLU A 297 5.32 14.09 1.84
CA GLU A 297 4.60 12.91 2.29
C GLU A 297 3.28 12.65 1.52
N MET A 298 2.84 13.58 0.68
CA MET A 298 1.61 13.46 -0.11
C MET A 298 1.80 12.44 -1.25
N ILE A 299 0.82 11.54 -1.39
CA ILE A 299 0.77 10.59 -2.51
C ILE A 299 0.17 11.31 -3.72
N LEU A 300 1.00 11.54 -4.74
CA LEU A 300 0.58 12.07 -6.02
C LEU A 300 0.49 10.97 -7.05
N SER A 301 -0.61 10.96 -7.80
CA SER A 301 -0.72 10.20 -9.03
C SER A 301 -0.32 11.05 -10.23
N TYR A 302 -0.04 10.37 -11.34
CA TYR A 302 0.20 11.03 -12.63
C TYR A 302 -0.98 11.93 -13.01
N ASP A 303 -2.21 11.41 -12.88
CA ASP A 303 -3.43 12.14 -13.21
C ASP A 303 -3.61 13.39 -12.33
N HIS A 304 -3.31 13.29 -11.02
CA HIS A 304 -3.35 14.47 -10.13
C HIS A 304 -2.41 15.58 -10.61
N ILE A 305 -1.20 15.22 -11.06
CA ILE A 305 -0.23 16.19 -11.57
C ILE A 305 -0.72 16.77 -12.90
N VAL A 306 -1.13 15.92 -13.85
CA VAL A 306 -1.59 16.36 -15.17
C VAL A 306 -2.79 17.29 -15.06
N ASP A 307 -3.81 16.91 -14.29
CA ASP A 307 -5.01 17.72 -14.08
C ASP A 307 -4.67 19.09 -13.49
N TYR A 308 -3.79 19.12 -12.49
CA TYR A 308 -3.35 20.38 -11.88
C TYR A 308 -2.56 21.25 -12.86
N VAL A 309 -1.59 20.68 -13.56
CA VAL A 309 -0.71 21.42 -14.49
C VAL A 309 -1.50 21.97 -15.68
N MET A 310 -2.48 21.21 -16.18
CA MET A 310 -3.39 21.67 -17.24
C MET A 310 -4.25 22.85 -16.78
N LYS A 311 -4.73 22.81 -15.52
CA LYS A 311 -5.52 23.90 -14.93
C LYS A 311 -4.68 25.12 -14.58
N TYR A 312 -3.41 24.93 -14.20
CA TYR A 312 -2.53 26.00 -13.72
C TYR A 312 -1.15 25.99 -14.42
N PRO A 313 -1.10 26.34 -15.72
CA PRO A 313 0.10 26.19 -16.55
C PRO A 313 1.27 27.12 -16.19
N ASN A 314 1.01 28.18 -15.43
CA ASN A 314 2.01 29.18 -15.03
C ASN A 314 2.43 29.01 -13.56
N THR A 315 2.69 27.77 -13.14
CA THR A 315 3.04 27.43 -11.75
C THR A 315 4.36 26.69 -11.66
N ARG A 316 4.91 26.60 -10.44
CA ARG A 316 6.08 25.75 -10.15
C ARG A 316 5.82 24.29 -10.47
N ALA A 317 4.60 23.80 -10.23
CA ALA A 317 4.20 22.45 -10.60
C ALA A 317 4.28 22.27 -12.12
N ALA A 318 3.72 23.19 -12.90
CA ALA A 318 3.79 23.10 -14.35
C ALA A 318 5.23 23.09 -14.87
N GLU A 319 6.13 23.89 -14.31
CA GLU A 319 7.54 23.85 -14.68
C GLU A 319 8.23 22.55 -14.25
N ALA A 320 7.98 22.07 -13.04
CA ALA A 320 8.53 20.78 -12.58
C ALA A 320 8.10 19.65 -13.51
N TRP A 321 6.84 19.65 -13.94
CA TRP A 321 6.31 18.67 -14.88
C TRP A 321 6.97 18.76 -16.25
N ARG A 322 7.15 19.97 -16.78
CA ARG A 322 7.86 20.20 -18.04
C ARG A 322 9.30 19.66 -17.97
N LEU A 323 10.02 19.96 -16.89
CA LEU A 323 11.40 19.51 -16.69
C LEU A 323 11.50 18.00 -16.47
N ALA A 324 10.56 17.40 -15.74
CA ALA A 324 10.49 15.95 -15.55
C ALA A 324 10.32 15.20 -16.88
N ASN A 325 9.58 15.76 -17.84
CA ASN A 325 9.43 15.18 -19.18
C ASN A 325 10.69 15.32 -20.05
N ILE A 326 11.53 16.34 -19.80
CA ILE A 326 12.77 16.56 -20.57
C ILE A 326 13.93 15.74 -20.02
N HIS A 327 14.02 15.66 -18.69
CA HIS A 327 15.17 15.07 -17.98
C HIS A 327 14.84 13.73 -17.33
N LEU A 328 13.81 13.02 -17.82
CA LEU A 328 13.30 11.78 -17.21
C LEU A 328 14.39 10.72 -17.02
N ASP A 329 15.33 10.63 -17.97
CA ASP A 329 16.41 9.63 -17.96
C ASP A 329 17.49 9.93 -16.90
N ASP A 330 17.63 11.18 -16.47
CA ASP A 330 18.61 11.59 -15.46
C ASP A 330 18.13 12.83 -14.69
N VAL A 331 17.50 12.58 -13.54
CA VAL A 331 17.09 13.62 -12.58
C VAL A 331 18.08 13.80 -11.42
N SER A 332 19.34 13.43 -11.61
CA SER A 332 20.38 13.55 -10.60
C SER A 332 20.94 14.98 -10.50
N ALA A 333 21.62 15.28 -9.40
CA ALA A 333 22.36 16.53 -9.26
C ALA A 333 23.58 16.63 -10.21
N GLN A 334 24.00 15.52 -10.81
CA GLN A 334 25.09 15.48 -11.79
C GLN A 334 24.63 15.92 -13.19
N ASN A 335 23.31 15.93 -13.46
CA ASN A 335 22.77 16.49 -14.70
C ASN A 335 22.89 18.03 -14.70
N VAL A 336 24.00 18.51 -15.26
CA VAL A 336 24.33 19.95 -15.36
C VAL A 336 23.23 20.74 -16.09
N THR A 337 22.59 20.15 -17.09
CA THR A 337 21.52 20.82 -17.85
C THR A 337 20.29 21.02 -16.99
N LEU A 338 19.85 19.98 -16.27
CA LEU A 338 18.74 20.06 -15.32
C LEU A 338 19.01 21.11 -14.23
N VAL A 339 20.19 21.09 -13.61
CA VAL A 339 20.55 22.06 -12.55
C VAL A 339 20.51 23.50 -13.08
N LYS A 340 20.99 23.73 -14.32
CA LYS A 340 20.91 25.05 -14.97
C LYS A 340 19.47 25.48 -15.21
N ASP A 341 18.61 24.58 -15.69
CA ASP A 341 17.20 24.87 -15.94
C ASP A 341 16.46 25.24 -14.64
N ILE A 342 16.66 24.46 -13.58
CA ILE A 342 16.09 24.72 -12.24
C ILE A 342 16.60 26.06 -11.71
N HIS A 343 17.91 26.32 -11.81
CA HIS A 343 18.52 27.58 -11.34
C HIS A 343 17.91 28.79 -12.06
N LYS A 344 17.78 28.71 -13.40
CA LYS A 344 17.21 29.78 -14.22
C LYS A 344 15.75 30.06 -13.83
N TYR A 345 14.93 29.04 -13.67
CA TYR A 345 13.55 29.21 -13.21
C TYR A 345 13.49 29.87 -11.83
N ALA A 346 14.28 29.35 -10.88
CA ALA A 346 14.29 29.84 -9.49
C ALA A 346 14.75 31.30 -9.39
N LEU A 347 15.75 31.70 -10.19
CA LEU A 347 16.21 33.10 -10.30
C LEU A 347 15.11 34.01 -10.86
N ASN A 348 14.43 33.58 -11.92
CA ASN A 348 13.39 34.37 -12.58
C ASN A 348 12.15 34.57 -11.70
N ASN A 349 11.88 33.61 -10.81
CA ASN A 349 10.73 33.57 -9.91
C ASN A 349 11.14 33.83 -8.44
N SER A 350 12.17 34.65 -8.20
CA SER A 350 12.58 35.18 -6.89
C SER A 350 12.29 36.69 -6.80
N SER A 351 11.95 37.21 -5.61
CA SER A 351 11.36 38.56 -5.42
C SER A 351 12.32 39.72 -5.71
N PHE A 352 13.62 39.44 -5.75
CA PHE A 352 14.65 40.44 -6.00
C PHE A 352 14.82 40.71 -7.50
N SER A 353 13.78 41.32 -8.10
CA SER A 353 13.82 41.80 -9.48
C SER A 353 14.81 42.97 -9.69
N PHE A 354 15.26 43.63 -8.61
CA PHE A 354 16.11 44.81 -8.68
C PHE A 354 17.56 44.51 -9.11
N PHE A 355 18.04 43.26 -8.93
CA PHE A 355 19.39 42.83 -9.33
C PHE A 355 19.44 41.94 -10.58
N LYS A 356 18.31 41.74 -11.28
CA LYS A 356 18.26 40.93 -12.53
C LYS A 356 19.21 41.43 -13.63
N LYS A 357 19.67 42.69 -13.55
CA LYS A 357 20.64 43.29 -14.48
C LYS A 357 22.10 42.89 -14.25
N PHE A 358 22.46 42.24 -13.14
CA PHE A 358 23.87 42.04 -12.78
C PHE A 358 24.32 40.58 -12.56
N ILE A 359 23.44 39.58 -12.62
CA ILE A 359 23.86 38.17 -12.45
C ILE A 359 23.05 37.28 -13.39
N SER A 360 23.51 37.16 -14.64
CA SER A 360 23.00 36.19 -15.63
C SER A 360 23.91 34.97 -15.78
N ASN A 361 24.81 34.71 -14.83
CA ASN A 361 25.68 33.55 -14.92
C ASN A 361 24.93 32.31 -14.43
N THR A 362 24.30 31.61 -15.37
CA THR A 362 23.93 30.21 -15.18
C THR A 362 25.17 29.42 -14.75
N PRO A 363 25.12 28.64 -13.66
CA PRO A 363 26.30 27.97 -13.14
C PRO A 363 26.85 26.99 -14.19
N GLY A 364 28.17 27.06 -14.44
CA GLY A 364 28.88 26.04 -15.20
C GLY A 364 29.08 24.77 -14.37
N GLU A 365 29.57 23.70 -15.01
CA GLU A 365 29.82 22.41 -14.34
C GLU A 365 30.74 22.54 -13.11
N HIS A 366 31.84 23.28 -13.24
CA HIS A 366 32.75 23.59 -12.14
C HIS A 366 32.07 24.36 -10.99
N SER A 367 31.08 25.22 -11.29
CA SER A 367 30.34 25.99 -10.28
C SER A 367 29.26 25.15 -9.58
N ILE A 368 28.79 24.07 -10.20
CA ILE A 368 27.86 23.11 -9.58
C ILE A 368 28.62 22.21 -8.60
N GLN A 369 29.78 21.71 -9.01
CA GLN A 369 30.63 20.86 -8.17
C GLN A 369 31.22 21.61 -6.97
N ASN A 370 31.46 22.92 -7.12
CA ASN A 370 32.04 23.77 -6.07
C ASN A 370 31.07 24.88 -5.64
N ALA A 371 29.77 24.58 -5.59
CA ALA A 371 28.77 25.55 -5.19
C ALA A 371 29.07 26.05 -3.77
N SER A 372 29.11 27.38 -3.58
CA SER A 372 29.39 27.94 -2.26
C SER A 372 28.28 27.61 -1.28
N GLU A 373 28.65 27.47 -0.01
CA GLU A 373 27.71 27.20 1.07
C GLU A 373 26.56 28.22 1.11
N ASN A 374 25.35 27.73 1.31
CA ASN A 374 24.07 28.42 1.25
C ASN A 374 23.71 29.07 -0.10
N SER A 375 24.46 28.80 -1.17
CA SER A 375 24.10 29.31 -2.50
C SER A 375 22.82 28.68 -3.04
N ARG A 376 22.18 29.36 -3.99
CA ARG A 376 21.02 28.79 -4.71
C ARG A 376 21.37 27.46 -5.38
N THR A 377 22.56 27.40 -5.99
CA THR A 377 23.01 26.19 -6.71
C THR A 377 23.21 25.04 -5.74
N GLU A 378 23.84 25.27 -4.59
CA GLU A 378 24.00 24.23 -3.57
C GLU A 378 22.63 23.77 -3.06
N ARG A 379 21.71 24.69 -2.70
CA ARG A 379 20.35 24.33 -2.25
C ARG A 379 19.59 23.47 -3.27
N ILE A 380 19.78 23.71 -4.57
CA ILE A 380 19.20 22.90 -5.64
C ILE A 380 19.83 21.51 -5.68
N VAL A 381 21.17 21.44 -5.66
CA VAL A 381 21.94 20.18 -5.67
C VAL A 381 21.60 19.31 -4.47
N THR A 382 21.60 19.90 -3.28
CA THR A 382 21.22 19.23 -2.03
C THR A 382 19.79 18.69 -2.12
N ALA A 383 18.83 19.49 -2.57
CA ALA A 383 17.44 19.05 -2.71
C ALA A 383 17.24 17.91 -3.73
N LEU A 384 18.05 17.84 -4.80
CA LEU A 384 18.03 16.72 -5.75
C LEU A 384 18.67 15.44 -5.17
N ASN A 385 19.60 15.59 -4.22
CA ASN A 385 20.26 14.47 -3.55
C ASN A 385 19.47 13.97 -2.32
N GLU A 386 18.73 14.81 -1.61
CA GLU A 386 18.00 14.42 -0.40
C GLU A 386 16.74 13.59 -0.68
N PHE A 387 16.22 13.65 -1.90
CA PHE A 387 15.04 12.89 -2.32
C PHE A 387 15.46 11.45 -2.69
N HIS A 388 15.58 10.58 -1.68
CA HIS A 388 15.97 9.16 -1.78
C HIS A 388 14.98 8.23 -1.08
#